data_AF-A0A7V9DFP1-F1
#
_entry.id   AF-A0A7V9DFP1-F1
#
_cell.length_a   1.000
_cell.length_b   1.000
_cell.length_c   1.000
_cell.angle_alpha   90.00
_cell.angle_beta   90.00
_cell.angle_gamma   90.00
#
_symmetry.space_group_name_H-M   'P 1'
#
loop_
_entity.id
_entity.type
_entity.pdbx_description
1 polymer ?
#
loop_
_entity_poly.entity_id
_entity_poly.type
_entity_poly.pdbx_seq_one_letter_code
_entity_poly.pdbx_strand_id
1 'polypeptide(L)' 'MSSTAAGFDAVFVGSGINSLAAAALLAKEGWRVCVLERNDWLGGAIRTVEG' A
#
# COMPACT_ATOMS: atom_id res chain seq x y z
N MET A 1 6.14 10.66 29.00
CA MET A 1 5.23 10.80 27.84
C MET A 1 6.01 10.37 26.61
N SER A 2 5.58 9.51 25.70
CA SER A 2 4.56 8.47 25.57
C SER A 2 5.09 7.66 24.39
N SER A 3 5.05 6.32 24.45
CA SER A 3 5.31 5.48 23.27
C SER A 3 4.42 5.99 22.14
N THR A 4 5.03 6.56 21.09
CA THR A 4 4.31 6.96 19.89
C THR A 4 3.84 5.67 19.23
N ALA A 5 2.53 5.61 18.93
CA ALA A 5 1.89 4.52 18.22
C ALA A 5 2.81 4.00 17.12
N ALA A 6 2.95 2.69 17.02
CA ALA A 6 3.83 2.02 16.08
C ALA A 6 3.48 2.45 14.64
N GLY A 7 4.06 3.54 14.15
CA GLY A 7 3.75 4.17 12.85
C GLY A 7 4.20 3.33 11.65
N PHE A 8 3.90 3.75 10.43
CA PHE A 8 4.39 3.07 9.24
C PHE A 8 5.80 3.56 8.89
N ASP A 9 6.64 2.66 8.39
CA ASP A 9 7.99 2.98 7.90
C ASP A 9 7.92 3.53 6.46
N ALA A 10 6.90 3.14 5.69
CA ALA A 10 6.59 3.72 4.38
C ALA A 10 5.07 3.81 4.13
N VAL A 11 4.64 4.88 3.46
CA VAL A 11 3.25 5.09 3.03
C VAL A 11 3.21 5.30 1.52
N PHE A 12 2.41 4.51 0.82
CA PHE A 12 2.14 4.63 -0.61
C PHE A 12 0.75 5.19 -0.84
N VAL A 13 0.61 6.14 -1.76
CA VAL A 13 -0.69 6.71 -2.17
C VAL A 13 -0.99 6.23 -3.59
N GLY A 14 -2.10 5.52 -3.74
CA GLY A 14 -2.51 4.81 -4.95
C GLY A 14 -2.05 3.36 -4.96
N SER A 15 -2.97 2.46 -5.35
CA SER A 15 -2.76 1.01 -5.43
C SER A 15 -2.43 0.51 -6.86
N GLY A 16 -1.76 1.35 -7.66
CA GLY A 16 -1.25 0.93 -8.97
C GLY A 16 -0.13 -0.10 -8.84
N ILE A 17 0.21 -0.78 -9.95
CA ILE A 17 1.18 -1.88 -9.96
C ILE A 17 2.55 -1.49 -9.39
N ASN A 18 3.03 -0.29 -9.69
CA ASN A 18 4.32 0.17 -9.18
C ASN A 18 4.31 0.32 -7.66
N SER A 19 3.25 0.93 -7.12
CA SER A 19 3.07 1.10 -5.68
C SER A 19 2.93 -0.24 -4.98
N LEU A 20 2.11 -1.15 -5.50
CA LEU A 20 1.91 -2.47 -4.92
C LEU A 20 3.18 -3.32 -4.97
N ALA A 21 3.93 -3.28 -6.07
CA ALA A 21 5.20 -3.99 -6.20
C ALA A 21 6.25 -3.46 -5.20
N ALA A 22 6.43 -2.14 -5.13
CA ALA A 22 7.36 -1.53 -4.19
C ALA A 22 6.96 -1.78 -2.72
N ALA A 23 5.67 -1.63 -2.39
CA ALA A 23 5.15 -1.91 -1.06
C ALA A 23 5.36 -3.37 -0.65
N ALA A 24 5.11 -4.32 -1.56
CA ALA A 24 5.32 -5.74 -1.32
C ALA A 24 6.80 -6.08 -1.05
N LEU A 25 7.72 -5.47 -1.82
CA LEU A 25 9.15 -5.65 -1.60
C LEU A 25 9.60 -5.11 -0.23
N LEU A 26 9.19 -3.90 0.14
CA LEU A 26 9.54 -3.33 1.45
C LEU A 26 8.91 -4.11 2.60
N ALA A 27 7.65 -4.53 2.48
CA ALA A 27 6.99 -5.36 3.47
C ALA A 27 7.70 -6.71 3.66
N LYS A 28 8.20 -7.31 2.56
CA LYS A 28 8.99 -8.54 2.61
C LYS A 28 10.32 -8.36 3.35
N GLU A 29 10.92 -7.17 3.28
CA GLU A 29 12.11 -6.79 4.06
C GLU A 29 11.77 -6.34 5.50
N GLY A 30 10.54 -6.55 5.96
CA GLY A 30 10.11 -6.33 7.34
C GLY A 30 9.62 -4.91 7.65
N TRP A 31 9.45 -4.05 6.65
CA TRP A 31 8.92 -2.71 6.86
C TRP A 31 7.42 -2.76 7.13
N ARG A 32 6.94 -1.91 8.04
CA ARG A 32 5.51 -1.67 8.24
C ARG A 32 5.05 -0.69 7.17
N VAL A 33 4.40 -1.20 6.14
CA VAL A 33 3.97 -0.41 4.99
C VAL A 33 2.45 -0.16 5.04
N CYS A 34 2.03 1.06 4.71
CA CYS A 34 0.63 1.40 4.45
C CYS A 34 0.45 1.73 2.97
N VAL A 35 -0.60 1.21 2.35
CA VAL A 35 -1.02 1.59 1.00
C VAL A 35 -2.42 2.17 1.09
N LEU A 36 -2.60 3.40 0.62
CA LEU A 36 -3.87 4.11 0.61
C LEU A 36 -4.42 4.15 -0.81
N GLU A 37 -5.70 3.85 -0.97
CA GLU A 37 -6.41 3.91 -2.25
C GLU A 37 -7.75 4.62 -2.04
N ARG A 38 -8.13 5.45 -3.01
CA ARG A 38 -9.40 6.20 -2.95
C ARG A 38 -10.61 5.33 -3.32
N ASN A 39 -10.38 4.30 -4.13
CA ASN A 39 -11.40 3.38 -4.58
C ASN A 39 -11.54 2.20 -3.62
N ASP A 40 -12.67 1.49 -3.71
CA ASP A 40 -12.95 0.24 -2.99
C ASP A 40 -12.29 -0.99 -3.63
N TRP A 41 -11.54 -0.81 -4.72
CA TRP A 41 -10.74 -1.84 -5.37
C TRP A 41 -9.27 -1.43 -5.49
N LEU A 42 -8.40 -2.45 -5.59
CA LEU A 42 -6.96 -2.29 -5.84
C LEU A 42 -6.61 -2.48 -7.32
N GLY A 43 -5.39 -2.10 -7.71
CA GLY A 43 -4.81 -2.39 -9.03
C GLY A 43 -4.79 -1.21 -10.00
N GLY A 44 -5.42 -0.09 -9.63
CA GLY A 44 -5.46 1.12 -10.46
C GLY A 44 -6.05 0.85 -11.85
N ALA A 45 -5.26 1.12 -12.90
CA ALA A 45 -5.67 0.89 -14.30
C ALA A 45 -5.70 -0.60 -14.70
N ILE A 46 -5.13 -1.49 -13.89
CA ILE A 46 -5.14 -2.94 -14.13
C ILE A 46 -6.32 -3.51 -13.33
N ARG A 47 -7.52 -3.31 -13.87
CA ARG A 47 -8.77 -3.84 -13.33
C ARG A 47 -9.49 -4.63 -14.41
N THR A 48 -9.84 -5.87 -14.11
CA THR A 48 -10.83 -6.62 -14.89
C THR A 48 -12.21 -6.26 -14.36
N VAL A 49 -13.11 -5.84 -15.24
CA VAL A 49 -14.51 -5.58 -14.90
C VAL A 49 -15.33 -6.63 -15.63
N GLU A 50 -16.04 -7.45 -14.86
CA GLU A 50 -17.04 -8.37 -15.41
C GLU A 50 -18.40 -7.67 -15.39
N GLY A 51 -19.16 -7.84 -16.47
CA GLY A 51 -20.49 -7.27 -16.68
C GLY A 51 -21.42 -8.28 -17.32
#